data_AF-A0A852H670-F1
#
_entry.id   AF-A0A852H670-F1
#
_cell.length_a   1.000
_cell.length_b   1.000
_cell.length_c   1.000
_cell.angle_alpha   90.00
_cell.angle_beta   90.00
_cell.angle_gamma   90.00
#
_symmetry.space_group_name_H-M   'P 1'
#
loop_
_entity.id
_entity.type
_entity.pdbx_description
1 polymer ?
#
loop_
_entity_poly.entity_id
_entity_poly.type
_entity_poly.pdbx_seq_one_letter_code
_entity_poly.pdbx_strand_id
1 'polypeptide(L)'
;QGYRRVWAGLRGLKLAFYRGPQEQEPLELLDLGELVAVQAEGGALVLRLRGQEVTMKMESWETQEMWRGFILTMAKMKLPRDLELLPGHIFQLLEALREERERRDSPVASVTPVVPSCFFEVTRAEAERLLEQSAGRGNLLLRPGGHGRGLAVTTRQERHGTALLRHYRVKREAQGYVIDVETPHRCSSLADVVQFFVRGSEGSLQPLEAEYSSHL
;
A
#
# COMPACT_ATOMS: atom_id res chain seq x y z
N GLN A 1 12.10 -30.18 13.44
CA GLN A 1 11.03 -29.34 12.87
C GLN A 1 11.04 -29.53 11.36
N GLY A 2 9.87 -29.71 10.75
CA GLY A 2 9.76 -29.92 9.30
C GLY A 2 9.56 -28.60 8.56
N TYR A 3 9.83 -28.61 7.25
CA TYR A 3 9.53 -27.48 6.38
C TYR A 3 8.02 -27.31 6.20
N ARG A 4 7.56 -26.06 6.18
CA ARG A 4 6.17 -25.70 5.85
C ARG A 4 6.12 -25.14 4.44
N ARG A 5 5.24 -25.64 3.59
CA ARG A 5 4.98 -25.06 2.26
C ARG A 5 4.16 -23.79 2.42
N VAL A 6 4.66 -22.68 1.86
CA VAL A 6 4.04 -21.36 1.89
C VAL A 6 4.28 -20.67 0.55
N TRP A 7 3.50 -19.64 0.27
CA TRP A 7 3.78 -18.69 -0.80
C TRP A 7 4.71 -17.61 -0.28
N ALA A 8 5.63 -17.12 -1.12
CA ALA A 8 6.54 -16.05 -0.75
C ALA A 8 6.47 -14.92 -1.79
N GLY A 9 6.53 -13.68 -1.31
CA GLY A 9 6.56 -12.49 -2.15
C GLY A 9 7.64 -11.53 -1.67
N LEU A 10 8.40 -10.96 -2.60
CA LEU A 10 9.40 -9.94 -2.33
C LEU A 10 8.89 -8.57 -2.77
N ARG A 11 8.91 -7.59 -1.86
CA ARG A 11 8.51 -6.22 -2.15
C ARG A 11 9.46 -5.23 -1.47
N GLY A 12 10.33 -4.60 -2.25
CA GLY A 12 11.40 -3.76 -1.71
C GLY A 12 12.25 -4.53 -0.70
N LEU A 13 12.39 -4.01 0.52
CA LEU A 13 13.12 -4.68 1.62
C LEU A 13 12.28 -5.69 2.42
N LYS A 14 11.05 -6.01 1.99
CA LYS A 14 10.19 -6.94 2.74
C LYS A 14 10.06 -8.26 1.99
N LEU A 15 10.40 -9.36 2.67
CA LEU A 15 10.11 -10.72 2.23
C LEU A 15 8.94 -11.26 3.05
N ALA A 16 7.81 -11.50 2.39
CA ALA A 16 6.54 -11.82 3.01
C ALA A 16 6.12 -13.26 2.67
N PHE A 17 5.60 -13.99 3.65
CA PHE A 17 5.11 -15.36 3.49
C PHE A 17 3.60 -15.45 3.69
N TYR A 18 2.90 -16.22 2.84
CA TYR A 18 1.43 -16.33 2.82
C TYR A 18 1.00 -17.80 2.80
N ARG A 19 -0.21 -18.12 3.27
CA ARG A 19 -0.76 -19.49 3.10
C ARG A 19 -1.29 -19.69 1.69
N GLY A 20 -1.76 -18.62 1.05
CA GLY A 20 -2.36 -18.66 -0.27
C GLY A 20 -2.03 -17.45 -1.13
N PRO A 21 -2.20 -17.55 -2.46
CA PRO A 21 -1.83 -16.50 -3.41
C PRO A 21 -2.77 -15.27 -3.39
N GLN A 22 -3.94 -15.36 -2.76
CA GLN A 22 -4.92 -14.27 -2.67
C GLN A 22 -5.01 -13.64 -1.27
N GLU A 23 -4.20 -14.11 -0.31
CA GLU A 23 -4.19 -13.52 1.03
C GLU A 23 -3.57 -12.12 1.01
N GLN A 24 -4.19 -11.19 1.72
CA GLN A 24 -3.71 -9.80 1.83
C GLN A 24 -2.71 -9.64 2.98
N GLU A 25 -2.84 -10.46 4.03
CA GLU A 25 -2.00 -10.41 5.21
C GLU A 25 -0.97 -11.53 5.21
N PRO A 26 0.33 -11.22 5.39
CA PRO A 26 1.35 -12.25 5.48
C PRO A 26 1.32 -12.94 6.85
N LEU A 27 1.63 -14.23 6.86
CA LEU A 27 1.89 -15.01 8.08
C LEU A 27 3.13 -14.53 8.81
N GLU A 28 4.13 -14.15 8.03
CA GLU A 28 5.45 -13.77 8.50
C GLU A 28 6.05 -12.78 7.52
N LEU A 29 6.73 -11.78 8.07
CA LEU A 29 7.32 -10.69 7.31
C LEU A 29 8.76 -10.48 7.79
N LEU A 30 9.71 -10.68 6.89
CA LEU A 30 11.13 -10.45 7.14
C LEU A 30 11.55 -9.09 6.60
N ASP A 31 12.33 -8.36 7.40
CA ASP A 31 12.96 -7.11 6.99
C ASP A 31 14.37 -7.36 6.48
N LEU A 32 14.54 -7.35 5.16
CA LEU A 32 15.83 -7.52 4.51
C LEU A 32 16.79 -6.34 4.74
N GLY A 33 16.35 -5.23 5.34
CA GLY A 33 17.24 -4.20 5.86
C GLY A 33 18.17 -4.73 6.96
N GLU A 34 17.73 -5.76 7.68
CA GLU A 34 18.50 -6.45 8.72
C GLU A 34 19.31 -7.64 8.17
N LEU A 35 19.32 -7.85 6.85
CA LEU A 35 20.00 -8.98 6.23
C LEU A 35 21.53 -8.85 6.31
N VAL A 36 22.13 -9.78 7.05
CA VAL A 36 23.57 -9.87 7.25
C VAL A 36 24.20 -10.71 6.15
N ALA A 37 23.68 -11.92 5.90
CA ALA A 37 24.24 -12.87 4.96
C ALA A 37 23.16 -13.75 4.31
N VAL A 38 23.51 -14.28 3.13
CA VAL A 38 22.71 -15.27 2.40
C VAL A 38 23.65 -16.40 2.00
N GLN A 39 23.31 -17.63 2.35
CA GLN A 39 24.12 -18.82 2.06
C GLN A 39 23.26 -19.90 1.42
N ALA A 40 23.84 -20.62 0.47
CA ALA A 40 23.22 -21.80 -0.12
C ALA A 40 23.83 -23.04 0.53
N GLU A 41 23.04 -23.77 1.33
CA GLU A 41 23.50 -24.95 2.06
C GLU A 41 22.49 -26.09 1.91
N GLY A 42 22.96 -27.27 1.50
CA GLY A 42 22.13 -28.48 1.46
C GLY A 42 20.87 -28.39 0.58
N GLY A 43 20.89 -27.59 -0.50
CA GLY A 43 19.73 -27.35 -1.37
C GLY A 43 18.68 -26.41 -0.75
N ALA A 44 19.07 -25.63 0.26
CA ALA A 44 18.27 -24.58 0.87
C ALA A 44 19.04 -23.25 0.85
N LEU A 45 18.30 -22.16 0.95
CA LEU A 45 18.80 -20.81 1.12
C LEU A 45 18.65 -20.41 2.59
N VAL A 46 19.77 -20.15 3.26
CA VAL A 46 19.82 -19.68 4.65
C VAL A 46 19.98 -18.18 4.64
N LEU A 47 18.97 -17.48 5.17
CA LEU A 47 18.95 -16.03 5.35
C LEU A 47 19.28 -15.70 6.80
N ARG A 48 20.42 -15.06 7.03
CA ARG A 48 20.83 -14.60 8.36
C ARG A 48 20.52 -13.12 8.52
N LEU A 49 19.57 -12.80 9.38
CA LEU A 49 19.18 -11.44 9.74
C LEU A 49 19.70 -11.08 11.13
N ARG A 50 19.65 -9.79 11.52
CA ARG A 50 19.97 -9.39 12.89
C ARG A 50 18.93 -9.97 13.85
N GLY A 51 19.31 -11.00 14.60
CA GLY A 51 18.48 -11.61 15.65
C GLY A 51 17.66 -12.83 15.21
N GLN A 52 17.66 -13.20 13.93
CA GLN A 52 16.97 -14.40 13.45
C GLN A 52 17.65 -15.02 12.24
N GLU A 53 17.41 -16.30 12.03
CA GLU A 53 17.85 -17.06 10.87
C GLU A 53 16.66 -17.81 10.27
N VAL A 54 16.54 -17.76 8.96
CA VAL A 54 15.44 -18.39 8.22
C VAL A 54 15.98 -19.24 7.11
N THR A 55 15.57 -20.51 7.07
CA THR A 55 15.96 -21.46 6.04
C THR A 55 14.80 -21.71 5.08
N MET A 56 15.04 -21.42 3.80
CA MET A 56 14.06 -21.56 2.73
C MET A 56 14.48 -22.71 1.81
N LYS A 57 13.54 -23.60 1.48
CA LYS A 57 13.76 -24.66 0.49
C LYS A 57 12.97 -24.38 -0.77
N MET A 58 13.61 -24.55 -1.92
CA MET A 58 13.02 -24.31 -3.24
C MET A 58 12.86 -25.63 -4.00
N GLU A 59 12.03 -25.61 -5.05
CA GLU A 59 11.74 -26.80 -5.87
C GLU A 59 12.89 -27.13 -6.84
N SER A 60 13.70 -26.14 -7.20
CA SER A 60 14.85 -26.30 -8.09
C SER A 60 16.01 -25.39 -7.69
N TRP A 61 17.22 -25.77 -8.11
CA TRP A 61 18.42 -24.94 -7.98
C TRP A 61 18.26 -23.58 -8.69
N GLU A 62 17.66 -23.58 -9.89
CA GLU A 62 17.42 -22.34 -10.64
C GLU A 62 16.51 -21.38 -9.87
N THR A 63 15.43 -21.90 -9.27
CA THR A 63 14.53 -21.10 -8.42
C THR A 63 15.28 -20.58 -7.19
N GLN A 64 16.13 -21.40 -6.57
CA GLN A 64 16.97 -20.98 -5.45
C GLN A 64 17.92 -19.85 -5.82
N GLU A 65 18.61 -19.96 -6.96
CA GLU A 65 19.56 -18.94 -7.43
C GLU A 65 18.83 -17.64 -7.82
N MET A 66 17.63 -17.75 -8.39
CA MET A 66 16.73 -16.62 -8.63
C MET A 66 16.38 -15.89 -7.33
N TRP A 67 15.88 -16.61 -6.32
CA TRP A 67 15.55 -16.03 -5.01
C TRP A 67 16.77 -15.38 -4.35
N ARG A 68 17.92 -16.06 -4.36
CA ARG A 68 19.19 -15.52 -3.88
C ARG A 68 19.51 -14.19 -4.56
N GLY A 69 19.44 -14.17 -5.88
CA GLY A 69 19.72 -12.97 -6.68
C GLY A 69 18.78 -11.82 -6.37
N PHE A 70 17.47 -12.05 -6.33
CA PHE A 70 16.48 -11.01 -6.00
C PHE A 70 16.65 -10.46 -4.58
N ILE A 71 16.79 -11.34 -3.57
CA ILE A 71 16.96 -10.96 -2.17
C ILE A 71 18.22 -10.10 -1.99
N LEU A 72 19.36 -10.55 -2.51
CA LEU A 72 20.61 -9.80 -2.42
C LEU A 72 20.53 -8.47 -3.18
N THR A 73 19.88 -8.45 -4.36
CA THR A 73 19.74 -7.23 -5.16
C THR A 73 18.93 -6.18 -4.42
N MET A 74 17.79 -6.55 -3.81
CA MET A 74 16.95 -5.62 -3.04
C MET A 74 17.63 -5.16 -1.75
N ALA A 75 18.28 -6.08 -1.04
CA ALA A 75 18.94 -5.78 0.23
C ALA A 75 20.19 -4.91 0.06
N LYS A 76 20.97 -5.12 -1.02
CA LYS A 76 22.24 -4.42 -1.26
C LYS A 76 22.14 -3.32 -2.32
N MET A 77 21.00 -3.14 -2.97
CA MET A 77 20.76 -2.17 -4.06
C MET A 77 21.76 -2.26 -5.22
N LYS A 78 22.25 -3.47 -5.49
CA LYS A 78 23.19 -3.78 -6.55
C LYS A 78 23.04 -5.23 -6.98
N LEU A 79 23.27 -5.50 -8.26
CA LEU A 79 23.29 -6.87 -8.76
C LEU A 79 24.54 -7.61 -8.20
N PRO A 80 24.37 -8.82 -7.61
CA PRO A 80 25.50 -9.68 -7.28
C PRO A 80 26.25 -10.11 -8.54
N ARG A 81 27.57 -10.22 -8.46
CA ARG A 81 28.44 -10.51 -9.61
C ARG A 81 28.62 -12.00 -9.88
N ASP A 82 28.26 -12.80 -8.89
CA ASP A 82 28.43 -14.25 -8.79
C ASP A 82 27.09 -14.98 -8.94
N LEU A 83 26.19 -14.45 -9.78
CA LEU A 83 24.94 -15.11 -10.12
C LEU A 83 25.14 -16.01 -11.33
N GLU A 84 24.75 -17.27 -11.20
CA GLU A 84 24.76 -18.25 -12.28
C GLU A 84 23.39 -18.32 -12.96
N LEU A 85 22.88 -17.16 -13.41
CA LEU A 85 21.56 -17.03 -14.01
C LEU A 85 21.63 -16.79 -15.52
N LEU A 86 20.60 -17.24 -16.23
CA LEU A 86 20.43 -16.96 -17.65
C LEU A 86 20.28 -15.44 -17.91
N PRO A 87 20.63 -14.93 -19.11
CA PRO A 87 20.55 -13.51 -19.42
C PRO A 87 19.16 -12.89 -19.20
N GLY A 88 18.09 -13.63 -19.51
CA GLY A 88 16.71 -13.16 -19.29
C GLY A 88 16.38 -12.96 -17.80
N HIS A 89 16.90 -13.81 -16.94
CA HIS A 89 16.76 -13.68 -15.48
C HIS A 89 17.56 -12.50 -14.95
N ILE A 90 18.80 -12.33 -15.42
CA ILE A 90 19.61 -11.15 -15.07
C ILE A 90 18.89 -9.86 -15.47
N PHE A 91 18.26 -9.83 -16.64
CA PHE A 91 17.45 -8.68 -17.07
C PHE A 91 16.28 -8.40 -16.11
N GLN A 92 15.55 -9.42 -15.65
CA GLN A 92 14.47 -9.24 -14.66
C GLN A 92 14.98 -8.64 -13.35
N LEU A 93 16.15 -9.06 -12.85
CA LEU A 93 16.75 -8.48 -11.65
C LEU A 93 17.16 -7.01 -11.85
N LEU A 94 17.67 -6.67 -13.04
CA LEU A 94 18.03 -5.29 -13.40
C LEU A 94 16.79 -4.38 -13.45
N GLU A 95 15.70 -4.84 -14.06
CA GLU A 95 14.44 -4.10 -14.08
C GLU A 95 13.90 -3.88 -12.67
N ALA A 96 13.85 -4.93 -11.85
CA ALA A 96 13.41 -4.81 -10.46
C ALA A 96 14.31 -3.88 -9.63
N LEU A 97 15.63 -3.89 -9.87
CA LEU A 97 16.56 -2.96 -9.22
C LEU A 97 16.31 -1.51 -9.65
N ARG A 98 16.02 -1.27 -10.93
CA ARG A 98 15.67 0.06 -11.43
C ARG A 98 14.38 0.56 -10.79
N GLU A 99 13.33 -0.25 -10.81
CA GLU A 99 12.03 0.08 -10.21
C GLU A 99 12.16 0.38 -8.71
N GLU A 100 12.96 -0.41 -7.98
CA GLU A 100 13.18 -0.18 -6.55
C GLU A 100 14.03 1.08 -6.29
N ARG A 101 14.99 1.42 -7.17
CA ARG A 101 15.73 2.69 -7.08
C ARG A 101 14.81 3.86 -7.31
N GLU A 102 14.02 3.83 -8.38
CA GLU A 102 13.01 4.86 -8.65
C GLU A 102 12.03 5.01 -7.48
N ARG A 103 11.61 3.90 -6.86
CA ARG A 103 10.75 3.93 -5.67
C ARG A 103 11.42 4.58 -4.45
N ARG A 104 12.74 4.45 -4.29
CA ARG A 104 13.52 5.05 -3.18
C ARG A 104 13.92 6.50 -3.44
N ASP A 105 14.26 6.81 -4.68
CA ASP A 105 14.70 8.13 -5.14
C ASP A 105 13.51 9.05 -5.42
N SER A 106 12.33 8.49 -5.67
CA SER A 106 11.08 9.22 -5.59
C SER A 106 10.92 9.76 -4.17
N PRO A 107 10.64 11.06 -3.97
CA PRO A 107 10.47 11.69 -2.66
C PRO A 107 9.28 11.17 -1.85
N VAL A 108 8.74 10.00 -2.19
CA VAL A 108 7.83 9.19 -1.38
C VAL A 108 8.66 8.38 -0.38
N ALA A 109 9.47 9.08 0.42
CA ALA A 109 10.01 8.54 1.65
C ALA A 109 8.83 8.18 2.54
N SER A 110 8.51 6.88 2.67
CA SER A 110 7.77 6.33 3.81
C SER A 110 6.63 7.22 4.34
N VAL A 111 5.77 7.71 3.45
CA VAL A 111 4.50 8.28 3.87
C VAL A 111 3.56 7.08 3.82
N THR A 112 3.36 6.42 4.97
CA THR A 112 2.00 5.94 5.26
C THR A 112 1.09 7.07 4.81
N PRO A 113 0.28 6.92 3.74
CA PRO A 113 -0.46 8.05 3.17
C PRO A 113 -1.11 8.73 4.35
N VAL A 114 -0.73 9.99 4.65
CA VAL A 114 -1.23 10.67 5.84
C VAL A 114 -2.73 10.71 5.66
N VAL A 115 -3.40 9.78 6.33
CA VAL A 115 -4.81 9.56 6.12
C VAL A 115 -5.47 10.78 6.75
N PRO A 116 -6.22 11.58 5.98
CA PRO A 116 -6.90 12.73 6.56
C PRO A 116 -7.79 12.28 7.72
N SER A 117 -7.87 13.06 8.79
CA SER A 117 -8.71 12.74 9.96
C SER A 117 -10.17 12.48 9.61
N CYS A 118 -10.66 13.04 8.49
CA CYS A 118 -12.00 12.79 7.97
C CYS A 118 -12.13 11.52 7.13
N PHE A 119 -11.17 10.58 7.20
CA PHE A 119 -11.30 9.25 6.60
C PHE A 119 -11.94 8.29 7.62
N PHE A 120 -13.00 7.63 7.20
CA PHE A 120 -13.71 6.65 8.02
C PHE A 120 -13.83 5.35 7.25
N GLU A 121 -13.53 4.24 7.93
CA GLU A 121 -13.63 2.90 7.37
C GLU A 121 -15.08 2.40 7.41
N VAL A 122 -15.93 3.04 6.61
CA VAL A 122 -17.39 2.85 6.63
C VAL A 122 -17.95 2.65 5.22
N THR A 123 -19.10 1.99 5.15
CA THR A 123 -19.87 1.83 3.92
C THR A 123 -20.50 3.15 3.47
N ARG A 124 -21.09 3.14 2.27
CA ARG A 124 -21.84 4.28 1.74
C ARG A 124 -22.98 4.71 2.68
N ALA A 125 -23.80 3.76 3.12
CA ALA A 125 -24.96 4.04 3.96
C ALA A 125 -24.56 4.52 5.36
N GLU A 126 -23.50 3.98 5.93
CA GLU A 126 -22.96 4.43 7.22
C GLU A 126 -22.40 5.85 7.14
N ALA A 127 -21.71 6.20 6.05
CA ALA A 127 -21.25 7.57 5.83
C ALA A 127 -22.38 8.59 5.70
N GLU A 128 -23.48 8.22 5.03
CA GLU A 128 -24.68 9.06 4.95
C GLU A 128 -25.22 9.35 6.36
N ARG A 129 -25.37 8.30 7.18
CA ARG A 129 -25.82 8.41 8.57
C ARG A 129 -24.88 9.23 9.44
N LEU A 130 -23.56 9.06 9.30
CA LEU A 130 -22.57 9.85 10.05
C LEU A 130 -22.74 11.35 9.77
N LEU A 131 -22.91 11.74 8.51
CA LEU A 131 -23.11 13.14 8.14
C LEU A 131 -24.48 13.69 8.55
N GLU A 132 -25.51 12.85 8.62
CA GLU A 132 -26.84 13.23 9.14
C GLU A 132 -26.80 13.49 10.66
N GLN A 133 -26.04 12.69 11.39
CA GLN A 133 -25.97 12.75 12.86
C GLN A 133 -24.94 13.77 13.39
N SER A 134 -23.98 14.17 12.57
CA SER A 134 -22.87 15.03 12.96
C SER A 134 -23.09 16.52 12.64
N ALA A 135 -24.25 17.06 13.03
CA ALA A 135 -24.57 18.47 12.78
C ALA A 135 -23.51 19.41 13.40
N GLY A 136 -22.91 20.26 12.56
CA GLY A 136 -21.94 21.28 12.97
C GLY A 136 -20.49 20.83 13.12
N ARG A 137 -20.16 19.55 12.87
CA ARG A 137 -18.80 18.99 13.06
C ARG A 137 -18.07 18.70 11.76
N GLY A 138 -18.51 19.34 10.68
CA GLY A 138 -18.12 19.03 9.32
C GLY A 138 -19.16 18.17 8.60
N ASN A 139 -19.07 18.19 7.29
CA ASN A 139 -20.11 17.71 6.39
C ASN A 139 -19.54 17.04 5.12
N LEU A 140 -18.26 16.64 5.19
CA LEU A 140 -17.50 15.94 4.18
C LEU A 140 -16.68 14.84 4.83
N LEU A 141 -16.70 13.63 4.27
CA LEU A 141 -15.81 12.56 4.70
C LEU A 141 -15.28 11.72 3.54
N LEU A 142 -14.12 11.10 3.74
CA LEU A 142 -13.52 10.09 2.87
C LEU A 142 -13.85 8.70 3.39
N ARG A 143 -14.05 7.74 2.48
CA ARG A 143 -14.31 6.34 2.82
C ARG A 143 -13.87 5.39 1.70
N PRO A 144 -13.77 4.07 1.96
CA PRO A 144 -13.63 3.07 0.91
C PRO A 144 -14.73 3.18 -0.17
N GLY A 145 -14.35 2.94 -1.43
CA GLY A 145 -15.27 2.85 -2.56
C GLY A 145 -16.14 1.58 -2.51
N GLY A 146 -17.24 1.58 -3.27
CA GLY A 146 -18.08 0.39 -3.41
C GLY A 146 -17.34 -0.76 -4.13
N HIS A 147 -17.61 -2.01 -3.74
CA HIS A 147 -16.97 -3.24 -4.25
C HIS A 147 -15.45 -3.35 -3.99
N GLY A 148 -14.91 -2.67 -2.97
CA GLY A 148 -13.52 -2.81 -2.56
C GLY A 148 -12.50 -2.27 -3.57
N ARG A 149 -12.94 -1.49 -4.55
CA ARG A 149 -12.07 -0.85 -5.55
C ARG A 149 -12.14 0.67 -5.40
N GLY A 150 -11.01 1.28 -5.05
CA GLY A 150 -10.84 2.72 -4.97
C GLY A 150 -11.47 3.36 -3.72
N LEU A 151 -11.66 4.68 -3.79
CA LEU A 151 -12.10 5.54 -2.69
C LEU A 151 -13.35 6.34 -3.10
N ALA A 152 -14.04 6.88 -2.10
CA ALA A 152 -15.14 7.80 -2.32
C ALA A 152 -15.12 8.95 -1.31
N VAL A 153 -15.53 10.14 -1.76
CA VAL A 153 -15.86 11.27 -0.89
C VAL A 153 -17.37 11.34 -0.78
N THR A 154 -17.89 11.46 0.44
CA THR A 154 -19.33 11.68 0.71
C THR A 154 -19.50 13.04 1.35
N THR A 155 -20.47 13.81 0.86
CA THR A 155 -20.75 15.18 1.33
C THR A 155 -22.24 15.36 1.57
N ARG A 156 -22.61 16.16 2.59
CA ARG A 156 -23.99 16.55 2.88
C ARG A 156 -24.07 18.06 3.05
N GLN A 157 -24.85 18.76 2.24
CA GLN A 157 -25.05 20.21 2.39
C GLN A 157 -26.52 20.52 2.58
N GLU A 158 -26.86 21.49 3.41
CA GLU A 158 -28.23 21.99 3.52
C GLU A 158 -28.38 23.25 2.69
N ARG A 159 -29.33 23.24 1.74
CA ARG A 159 -29.63 24.39 0.89
C ARG A 159 -31.14 24.62 0.89
N HIS A 160 -31.57 25.78 1.38
CA HIS A 160 -33.00 26.15 1.50
C HIS A 160 -33.87 25.10 2.23
N GLY A 161 -33.34 24.50 3.30
CA GLY A 161 -34.04 23.48 4.09
C GLY A 161 -34.03 22.07 3.49
N THR A 162 -33.40 21.86 2.34
CA THR A 162 -33.23 20.55 1.71
C THR A 162 -31.80 20.05 1.88
N ALA A 163 -31.64 18.84 2.42
CA ALA A 163 -30.34 18.18 2.49
C ALA A 163 -29.95 17.59 1.11
N LEU A 164 -28.80 18.03 0.60
CA LEU A 164 -28.19 17.57 -0.65
C LEU A 164 -27.02 16.65 -0.32
N LEU A 165 -27.20 15.37 -0.61
CA LEU A 165 -26.19 14.35 -0.38
C LEU A 165 -25.54 13.96 -1.72
N ARG A 166 -24.21 13.91 -1.74
CA ARG A 166 -23.43 13.56 -2.95
C ARG A 166 -22.29 12.61 -2.61
N HIS A 167 -21.95 11.77 -3.59
CA HIS A 167 -20.79 10.90 -3.53
C HIS A 167 -19.95 11.06 -4.77
N TYR A 168 -18.65 11.21 -4.56
CA TYR A 168 -17.67 11.40 -5.61
C TYR A 168 -16.71 10.22 -5.60
N ARG A 169 -16.47 9.63 -6.77
CA ARG A 169 -15.52 8.53 -6.91
C ARG A 169 -14.11 9.10 -6.98
N VAL A 170 -13.18 8.46 -6.28
CA VAL A 170 -11.75 8.80 -6.31
C VAL A 170 -10.98 7.56 -6.71
N LYS A 171 -10.31 7.62 -7.86
CA LYS A 171 -9.48 6.54 -8.41
C LYS A 171 -8.06 6.71 -7.90
N ARG A 172 -7.43 5.61 -7.48
CA ARG A 172 -6.00 5.59 -7.16
C ARG A 172 -5.22 5.31 -8.44
N GLU A 173 -4.21 6.14 -8.72
CA GLU A 173 -3.28 5.95 -9.84
C GLU A 173 -1.86 5.71 -9.31
N ALA A 174 -0.92 5.36 -10.21
CA ALA A 174 0.48 5.10 -9.84
C ALA A 174 1.15 6.29 -9.12
N GLN A 175 0.73 7.51 -9.45
CA GLN A 175 1.29 8.77 -8.90
C GLN A 175 0.20 9.67 -8.31
N GLY A 176 -0.72 9.12 -7.51
CA GLY A 176 -1.69 9.90 -6.73
C GLY A 176 -3.13 9.46 -6.90
N TYR A 177 -4.03 10.44 -7.03
CA TYR A 177 -5.48 10.23 -7.03
C TYR A 177 -6.17 11.06 -8.11
N VAL A 178 -7.26 10.53 -8.66
CA VAL A 178 -8.10 11.25 -9.64
C VAL A 178 -9.54 11.30 -9.16
N ILE A 179 -10.08 12.50 -9.04
CA ILE A 179 -11.47 12.74 -8.67
C ILE A 179 -12.33 12.67 -9.94
N ASP A 180 -13.32 11.78 -9.93
CA ASP A 180 -14.24 11.53 -11.04
C ASP A 180 -15.39 12.57 -11.01
N VAL A 181 -15.10 13.75 -11.54
CA VAL A 181 -16.03 14.88 -11.74
C VAL A 181 -16.00 15.30 -13.21
N GLU A 182 -16.87 16.22 -13.63
CA GLU A 182 -17.01 16.66 -15.04
C GLU A 182 -15.67 16.98 -15.72
N THR A 183 -14.80 17.70 -15.01
CA THR A 183 -13.39 17.86 -15.39
C THR A 183 -12.51 17.09 -14.40
N PRO A 184 -12.01 15.89 -14.76
CA PRO A 184 -11.22 15.05 -13.86
C PRO A 184 -10.05 15.82 -13.25
N HIS A 185 -9.94 15.76 -11.92
CA HIS A 185 -8.91 16.50 -11.19
C HIS A 185 -7.88 15.56 -10.58
N ARG A 186 -6.59 15.84 -10.82
CA ARG A 186 -5.47 15.06 -10.31
C ARG A 186 -4.97 15.64 -8.99
N CYS A 187 -4.83 14.78 -7.99
CA CYS A 187 -4.36 15.10 -6.65
C CYS A 187 -3.12 14.28 -6.32
N SER A 188 -2.12 14.89 -5.67
CA SER A 188 -0.90 14.17 -5.28
C SER A 188 -1.09 13.36 -3.99
N SER A 189 -2.06 13.74 -3.15
CA SER A 189 -2.35 13.11 -1.86
C SER A 189 -3.87 13.04 -1.55
N LEU A 190 -4.25 12.26 -0.52
CA LEU A 190 -5.62 12.28 0.01
C LEU A 190 -5.98 13.61 0.67
N ALA A 191 -5.00 14.29 1.27
CA ALA A 191 -5.20 15.63 1.80
C ALA A 191 -5.57 16.62 0.68
N ASP A 192 -4.92 16.51 -0.48
CA ASP A 192 -5.25 17.32 -1.66
C ASP A 192 -6.67 17.02 -2.17
N VAL A 193 -7.10 15.76 -2.13
CA VAL A 193 -8.48 15.38 -2.46
C VAL A 193 -9.46 16.11 -1.55
N VAL A 194 -9.23 16.12 -0.23
CA VAL A 194 -10.09 16.86 0.71
C VAL A 194 -10.05 18.36 0.42
N GLN A 195 -8.86 18.93 0.24
CA GLN A 195 -8.67 20.34 -0.03
C GLN A 195 -9.33 20.80 -1.33
N PHE A 196 -9.39 19.96 -2.36
CA PHE A 196 -10.13 20.23 -3.59
C PHE A 196 -11.60 20.55 -3.30
N PHE A 197 -12.28 19.74 -2.48
CA PHE A 197 -13.68 19.97 -2.12
C PHE A 197 -13.87 21.17 -1.20
N VAL A 198 -12.98 21.38 -0.22
CA VAL A 198 -13.04 22.52 0.71
C VAL A 198 -12.89 23.83 -0.07
N ARG A 199 -11.88 23.93 -0.93
CA ARG A 199 -11.62 25.14 -1.74
C ARG A 199 -12.69 25.34 -2.81
N GLY A 200 -13.07 24.29 -3.52
CA GLY A 200 -14.07 24.35 -4.60
C GLY A 200 -15.50 24.66 -4.11
N SER A 201 -15.75 24.54 -2.81
CA SER A 201 -17.02 24.89 -2.18
C SER A 201 -16.97 26.20 -1.38
N GLU A 202 -15.88 26.96 -1.49
CA GLU A 202 -15.65 28.21 -0.76
C GLU A 202 -15.80 28.04 0.77
N GLY A 203 -15.39 26.88 1.29
CA GLY A 203 -15.46 26.56 2.72
C GLY A 203 -16.82 26.06 3.21
N SER A 204 -17.84 25.96 2.35
CA SER A 204 -19.14 25.38 2.73
C SER A 204 -19.11 23.86 2.91
N LEU A 205 -18.08 23.19 2.39
CA LEU A 205 -17.71 21.82 2.78
C LEU A 205 -16.54 21.88 3.75
N GLN A 206 -16.71 21.23 4.90
CA GLN A 206 -15.70 21.08 5.93
C GLN A 206 -15.49 19.60 6.26
N PRO A 207 -14.24 19.15 6.44
CA PRO A 207 -13.95 17.77 6.82
C PRO A 207 -14.66 17.42 8.14
N LEU A 208 -15.30 16.26 8.18
CA LEU A 208 -15.89 15.71 9.38
C LEU A 208 -14.79 15.46 10.41
N GLU A 209 -14.92 16.05 11.58
CA GLU A 209 -14.01 15.83 12.70
C GLU A 209 -14.12 14.38 13.17
N ALA A 210 -12.99 13.68 13.23
CA ALA A 210 -12.94 12.39 13.91
C ALA A 210 -13.31 12.60 15.38
N GLU A 211 -14.32 11.87 15.87
CA GLU A 211 -14.41 11.63 17.31
C GLU A 211 -13.14 10.91 17.73
N TYR A 212 -12.51 11.36 18.82
CA TYR A 212 -11.57 10.52 19.56
C TYR A 212 -12.38 9.33 20.12
N SER A 213 -12.61 8.32 19.30
CA SER A 213 -13.20 7.06 19.73
C SER A 213 -12.06 6.14 20.11
N SER A 214 -11.61 6.28 21.36
CA SER A 214 -10.89 5.23 22.05
C SER A 214 -11.84 4.02 22.14
N HIS A 215 -11.50 2.97 21.38
CA HIS A 215 -12.08 1.61 21.41
C HIS A 215 -13.46 1.43 20.78
N LEU A 216 -13.51 0.63 19.71
CA LEU A 216 -14.35 -0.56 19.59
C LEU A 216 -13.64 -1.60 18.72
#